data_AF-A0A6P5ZVI8-F1
#
_entry.id   AF-A0A6P5ZVI8-F1
#
_cell.length_a   1.000
_cell.length_b   1.000
_cell.length_c   1.000
_cell.angle_alpha   90.00
_cell.angle_beta   90.00
_cell.angle_gamma   90.00
#
_symmetry.space_group_name_H-M   'P 1'
#
loop_
_entity.id
_entity.type
_entity.pdbx_description
1 polymer ?
#
loop_
_entity_poly.entity_id
_entity_poly.type
_entity_poly.pdbx_seq_one_letter_code
_entity_poly.pdbx_strand_id
1 'polypeptide(L)'
;MGIYLMKCKWPWLLNILFIFILTNRIRAISPDGEALLSFRIAIVSSDGVLSQWRPEDPDPCKWKGVACDSKTKRVTTLSLTNHKLSGPVSPDLGKLEHLRLLILHNNNFYGSIPSELGNCTELQGIYLQGNYLSGLIPSELGNLSSLQNLDISSNSLSGSIPPSIGKLDKLITCNVSNNFLVGPIPSQGVFGNYTASSFVGNRGLCGKQINITCKDDHGGATTNSKSPTSAENQGGKKKYSGRLLISASGTMGALLLVALMCFWGCFLYKKFGKHEGNTLAMDVSGGASIFMFHGDLPYSSKDIIKKLETLNEEHIIGTGGFGTVYKLAMDDGNVFALKRIVKINEGFDRFFERELEILGSIKHRYLVNLRGYYNSPTSKLLIYDFLAGGSLDEALHERSEQLDWEARLNIIMGAAKGLAYLHHDCSPRIIHRDIKSSNILLDSNLEARVSDFGLAKLLEDEESHITTIVAGTFGYLAPEC
;
A
#
# COMPACT_ATOMS: atom_id res chain seq x y z
N MET A 1 44.80 -82.65 -10.53
CA MET A 1 45.44 -81.50 -11.20
C MET A 1 44.32 -80.59 -11.72
N GLY A 2 43.99 -79.40 -11.24
CA GLY A 2 44.35 -78.61 -10.07
C GLY A 2 43.29 -77.49 -10.02
N ILE A 3 42.55 -77.36 -8.92
CA ILE A 3 41.52 -76.31 -8.75
C ILE A 3 42.25 -75.05 -8.27
N TYR A 4 42.44 -74.08 -9.17
CA TYR A 4 42.98 -72.77 -8.81
C TYR A 4 41.88 -71.91 -8.16
N LEU A 5 41.97 -71.78 -6.84
CA LEU A 5 41.28 -70.76 -6.06
C LEU A 5 41.75 -69.36 -6.52
N MET A 6 40.91 -68.65 -7.29
CA MET A 6 41.04 -67.20 -7.41
C MET A 6 40.66 -66.55 -6.07
N LYS A 7 41.69 -66.21 -5.29
CA LYS A 7 41.54 -65.38 -4.09
C LYS A 7 40.93 -64.02 -4.46
N CYS A 8 39.82 -63.74 -3.78
CA CYS A 8 38.97 -62.56 -3.88
C CYS A 8 39.76 -61.24 -3.75
N LYS A 9 39.75 -60.40 -4.79
CA LYS A 9 40.20 -58.98 -4.75
C LYS A 9 39.09 -58.01 -4.31
N TRP A 10 38.04 -58.49 -3.65
CA TRP A 10 36.96 -57.64 -3.11
C TRP A 10 37.33 -56.74 -1.92
N PRO A 11 38.28 -57.05 -1.02
CA PRO A 11 38.53 -56.20 0.14
C PRO A 11 39.12 -54.83 -0.24
N TRP A 12 39.88 -54.75 -1.34
CA TRP A 12 40.51 -53.52 -1.80
C TRP A 12 39.53 -52.58 -2.51
N LEU A 13 38.61 -53.13 -3.31
CA LEU A 13 37.55 -52.35 -3.92
C LEU A 13 36.55 -51.83 -2.87
N LEU A 14 36.20 -52.63 -1.87
CA LEU A 14 35.38 -52.19 -0.74
C LEU A 14 36.08 -51.12 0.10
N ASN A 15 37.38 -51.26 0.40
CA ASN A 15 38.12 -50.22 1.11
C ASN A 15 38.31 -48.95 0.28
N ILE A 16 38.53 -49.04 -1.04
CA ILE A 16 38.59 -47.86 -1.91
C ILE A 16 37.21 -47.19 -2.01
N LEU A 17 36.12 -47.97 -2.12
CA LEU A 17 34.75 -47.43 -2.11
C LEU A 17 34.42 -46.80 -0.74
N PHE A 18 34.85 -47.41 0.37
CA PHE A 18 34.64 -46.91 1.73
C PHE A 18 35.49 -45.66 2.00
N ILE A 19 36.73 -45.60 1.49
CA ILE A 19 37.58 -44.39 1.52
C ILE A 19 36.98 -43.31 0.62
N PHE A 20 36.44 -43.65 -0.56
CA PHE A 20 35.79 -42.70 -1.47
C PHE A 20 34.49 -42.13 -0.86
N ILE A 21 33.75 -42.96 -0.11
CA ILE A 21 32.57 -42.58 0.67
C ILE A 21 32.96 -41.75 1.92
N LEU A 22 34.11 -42.03 2.55
CA LEU A 22 34.65 -41.23 3.66
C LEU A 22 35.30 -39.90 3.19
N THR A 23 35.77 -39.80 1.94
CA THR A 23 36.34 -38.56 1.38
C THR A 23 35.31 -37.64 0.76
N ASN A 24 34.14 -38.14 0.35
CA ASN A 24 32.98 -37.31 0.03
C ASN A 24 32.23 -36.95 1.32
N ARG A 25 32.87 -36.17 2.20
CA ARG A 25 32.09 -35.34 3.11
C ARG A 25 31.29 -34.36 2.25
N ILE A 26 30.02 -34.67 2.00
CA ILE A 26 29.04 -33.65 1.65
C ILE A 26 29.11 -32.66 2.82
N ARG A 27 29.76 -31.51 2.62
CA ARG A 27 29.77 -30.47 3.64
C ARG A 27 28.33 -30.00 3.74
N ALA A 28 27.75 -30.10 4.93
CA ALA A 28 26.49 -29.44 5.20
C ALA A 28 26.65 -27.94 4.89
N ILE A 29 25.63 -27.36 4.26
CA ILE A 29 25.56 -25.93 4.03
C ILE A 29 25.68 -25.18 5.36
N SER A 30 26.27 -23.99 5.35
CA SER A 30 26.41 -23.19 6.57
C SER A 30 25.02 -22.85 7.18
N PRO A 31 24.93 -22.58 8.50
CA PRO A 31 23.67 -22.17 9.14
C PRO A 31 23.03 -20.94 8.49
N ASP A 32 23.85 -19.99 8.00
CA ASP A 32 23.36 -18.83 7.24
C ASP A 32 22.76 -19.26 5.90
N GLY A 33 23.36 -20.25 5.24
CA GLY A 33 22.81 -20.83 4.03
C GLY A 33 21.51 -21.59 4.27
N GLU A 34 21.35 -22.30 5.39
CA GLU A 34 20.07 -22.91 5.78
C GLU A 34 18.98 -21.86 5.97
N ALA A 35 19.27 -20.76 6.69
CA ALA A 35 18.34 -19.65 6.88
C ALA A 35 17.92 -19.01 5.54
N LEU A 36 18.87 -18.83 4.61
CA LEU A 36 18.59 -18.31 3.28
C LEU A 36 17.83 -19.31 2.40
N LEU A 37 18.03 -20.62 2.54
CA LEU A 37 17.22 -21.63 1.85
C LEU A 37 15.78 -21.65 2.37
N SER A 38 15.56 -21.55 3.68
CA SER A 38 14.22 -21.37 4.25
C SER A 38 13.54 -20.13 3.68
N PHE A 39 14.26 -19.01 3.60
CA PHE A 39 13.78 -17.79 2.96
C PHE A 39 13.43 -18.01 1.48
N ARG A 40 14.29 -18.70 0.72
CA ARG A 40 14.05 -19.04 -0.69
C ARG A 40 12.80 -19.91 -0.90
N ILE A 41 12.56 -20.89 -0.03
CA ILE A 41 11.41 -21.80 -0.14
C ILE A 41 10.09 -21.04 0.10
N ALA A 42 10.12 -20.02 0.97
CA ALA A 42 8.96 -19.21 1.29
C ALA A 42 8.54 -18.25 0.16
N ILE A 43 9.35 -18.08 -0.90
CA ILE A 43 9.17 -17.01 -1.89
C ILE A 43 9.18 -17.53 -3.33
N VAL A 44 8.33 -16.93 -4.15
CA VAL A 44 8.17 -17.19 -5.59
C VAL A 44 9.00 -16.16 -6.37
N SER A 45 9.83 -16.62 -7.29
CA SER A 45 10.68 -15.80 -8.18
C SER A 45 10.36 -16.12 -9.65
N SER A 46 10.05 -15.09 -10.44
CA SER A 46 9.75 -15.22 -11.88
C SER A 46 10.93 -14.93 -12.80
N ASP A 47 11.98 -14.27 -12.29
CA ASP A 47 13.12 -13.78 -13.07
C ASP A 47 14.39 -14.62 -12.91
N GLY A 48 14.32 -15.68 -12.09
CA GLY A 48 15.41 -16.62 -11.87
C GLY A 48 16.56 -16.05 -11.03
N VAL A 49 16.39 -14.92 -10.31
CA VAL A 49 17.46 -14.35 -9.46
C VAL A 49 18.00 -15.36 -8.44
N LEU A 50 17.13 -16.26 -7.96
CA LEU A 50 17.44 -17.31 -6.97
C LEU A 50 17.89 -18.64 -7.59
N SER A 51 18.10 -18.70 -8.91
CA SER A 51 18.49 -19.94 -9.63
C SER A 51 19.87 -20.47 -9.23
N GLN A 52 20.74 -19.58 -8.73
CA GLN A 52 22.10 -19.92 -8.31
C GLN A 52 22.20 -20.29 -6.83
N TRP A 53 21.09 -20.27 -6.08
CA TRP A 53 21.07 -20.62 -4.67
C TRP A 53 20.95 -22.14 -4.53
N ARG A 54 22.11 -22.80 -4.47
CA ARG A 54 22.22 -24.27 -4.53
C ARG A 54 22.46 -24.86 -3.14
N PRO A 55 21.63 -25.80 -2.67
CA PRO A 55 21.84 -26.47 -1.38
C PRO A 55 23.16 -27.22 -1.27
N GLU A 56 23.80 -27.55 -2.40
CA GLU A 56 25.08 -28.24 -2.46
C GLU A 56 26.28 -27.31 -2.23
N ASP A 57 26.08 -25.99 -2.24
CA ASP A 57 27.15 -25.04 -1.96
C ASP A 57 27.53 -25.08 -0.46
N PRO A 58 28.83 -25.00 -0.12
CA PRO A 58 29.28 -25.04 1.27
C PRO A 58 28.84 -23.80 2.08
N ASP A 59 28.65 -22.67 1.39
CA ASP A 59 28.22 -21.40 1.95
C ASP A 59 27.49 -20.55 0.89
N PRO A 60 26.63 -19.61 1.31
CA PRO A 60 25.85 -18.79 0.38
C PRO A 60 26.64 -17.60 -0.19
N CYS A 61 27.94 -17.45 0.08
CA CYS A 61 28.66 -16.21 -0.21
C CYS A 61 28.90 -15.95 -1.70
N LYS A 62 28.60 -16.93 -2.56
CA LYS A 62 28.61 -16.79 -4.02
C LYS A 62 27.20 -16.62 -4.60
N TRP A 63 26.16 -16.69 -3.78
CA TRP A 63 24.79 -16.56 -4.24
C TRP A 63 24.50 -15.12 -4.64
N LYS A 64 23.79 -14.97 -5.76
CA LYS A 64 23.37 -13.66 -6.24
C LYS A 64 22.54 -12.96 -5.16
N GLY A 65 22.93 -11.73 -4.83
CA GLY A 65 22.29 -10.92 -3.79
C GLY A 65 22.82 -11.15 -2.38
N VAL A 66 23.79 -12.05 -2.17
CA VAL A 66 24.37 -12.34 -0.85
C VAL A 66 25.80 -11.81 -0.78
N ALA A 67 26.13 -11.06 0.27
CA ALA A 67 27.52 -10.72 0.61
C ALA A 67 27.86 -11.26 1.99
N CYS A 68 29.11 -11.67 2.16
CA CYS A 68 29.63 -12.21 3.41
C CYS A 68 30.86 -11.46 3.89
N ASP A 69 31.13 -11.55 5.19
CA ASP A 69 32.43 -11.19 5.74
C ASP A 69 33.53 -12.08 5.13
N SER A 70 34.64 -11.45 4.72
CA SER A 70 35.71 -12.14 3.99
C SER A 70 36.44 -13.17 4.85
N LYS A 71 36.48 -12.98 6.17
CA LYS A 71 37.19 -13.81 7.15
C LYS A 71 36.28 -14.88 7.74
N THR A 72 35.10 -14.50 8.23
CA THR A 72 34.20 -15.41 8.96
C THR A 72 33.24 -16.18 8.06
N LYS A 73 33.08 -15.76 6.79
CA LYS A 73 32.10 -16.31 5.84
C LYS A 73 30.65 -16.21 6.32
N ARG A 74 30.36 -15.36 7.30
CA ARG A 74 29.00 -15.05 7.77
C ARG A 74 28.34 -14.03 6.85
N VAL A 75 27.05 -14.19 6.61
CA VAL A 75 26.27 -13.29 5.75
C VAL A 75 26.14 -11.92 6.41
N THR A 76 26.57 -10.88 5.70
CA THR A 76 26.53 -9.49 6.16
C THR A 76 25.52 -8.65 5.38
N THR A 77 25.19 -9.03 4.15
CA THR A 77 24.20 -8.33 3.33
C THR A 77 23.33 -9.32 2.56
N LEU A 78 22.02 -9.10 2.60
CA LEU A 78 21.06 -9.71 1.68
C LEU A 78 20.40 -8.59 0.86
N SER A 79 20.60 -8.62 -0.46
CA SER A 79 20.09 -7.63 -1.41
C SER A 79 19.40 -8.29 -2.60
N LEU A 80 18.07 -8.15 -2.64
CA LEU A 80 17.20 -8.74 -3.65
C LEU A 80 16.13 -7.74 -4.12
N THR A 81 16.50 -6.47 -4.30
CA THR A 81 15.59 -5.41 -4.76
C THR A 81 15.14 -5.56 -6.22
N ASN A 82 13.92 -5.12 -6.56
CA ASN A 82 13.38 -5.04 -7.93
C ASN A 82 13.32 -6.38 -8.69
N HIS A 83 13.02 -7.48 -8.01
CA HIS A 83 13.01 -8.83 -8.60
C HIS A 83 11.61 -9.47 -8.69
N LYS A 84 10.55 -8.68 -8.40
CA LYS A 84 9.15 -9.16 -8.36
C LYS A 84 8.95 -10.37 -7.44
N LEU A 85 9.82 -10.55 -6.44
CA LEU A 85 9.78 -11.68 -5.51
C LEU A 85 8.50 -11.60 -4.67
N SER A 86 7.75 -12.70 -4.59
CA SER A 86 6.45 -12.74 -3.91
C SER A 86 6.45 -13.80 -2.81
N GLY A 87 6.00 -13.48 -1.61
CA GLY A 87 5.99 -14.41 -0.46
C GLY A 87 6.14 -13.66 0.86
N PRO A 88 6.02 -14.34 2.01
CA PRO A 88 6.37 -13.74 3.29
C PRO A 88 7.87 -13.52 3.45
N VAL A 89 8.24 -12.51 4.24
CA VAL A 89 9.62 -12.38 4.75
C VAL A 89 9.80 -13.48 5.80
N SER A 90 10.71 -14.43 5.56
CA SER A 90 10.89 -15.57 6.47
C SER A 90 11.44 -15.14 7.84
N PRO A 91 10.86 -15.61 8.96
CA PRO A 91 11.41 -15.43 10.29
C PRO A 91 12.85 -15.96 10.45
N ASP A 92 13.23 -16.95 9.64
CA ASP A 92 14.57 -17.53 9.67
C ASP A 92 15.67 -16.53 9.28
N LEU A 93 15.34 -15.40 8.64
CA LEU A 93 16.30 -14.31 8.46
C LEU A 93 16.81 -13.74 9.79
N GLY A 94 16.06 -13.90 10.88
CA GLY A 94 16.47 -13.57 12.25
C GLY A 94 17.62 -14.44 12.79
N LYS A 95 17.98 -15.53 12.10
CA LYS A 95 19.14 -16.38 12.44
C LYS A 95 20.46 -15.85 11.86
N LEU A 96 20.41 -14.84 11.00
CA LEU A 96 21.60 -14.23 10.38
C LEU A 96 22.23 -13.21 11.34
N GLU A 97 22.88 -13.71 12.40
CA GLU A 97 23.38 -12.90 13.54
C GLU A 97 24.31 -11.73 13.13
N HIS A 98 25.04 -11.86 12.02
CA HIS A 98 25.97 -10.85 11.52
C HIS A 98 25.41 -10.02 10.35
N LEU A 99 24.10 -10.12 10.07
CA LEU A 99 23.45 -9.36 9.01
C LEU A 99 23.48 -7.87 9.36
N ARG A 100 24.02 -7.07 8.44
CA ARG A 100 24.13 -5.61 8.56
C ARG A 100 23.14 -4.89 7.66
N LEU A 101 22.87 -5.43 6.48
CA LEU A 101 21.99 -4.82 5.50
C LEU A 101 20.96 -5.82 4.98
N LEU A 102 19.69 -5.50 5.18
CA LEU A 102 18.56 -6.22 4.60
C LEU A 102 17.86 -5.33 3.57
N ILE A 103 18.00 -5.67 2.28
CA ILE A 103 17.53 -4.86 1.15
C ILE A 103 16.56 -5.69 0.32
N LEU A 104 15.27 -5.56 0.60
CA LEU A 104 14.17 -6.32 -0.04
C LEU A 104 13.10 -5.40 -0.67
N HIS A 105 13.34 -4.09 -0.72
CA HIS A 105 12.39 -3.11 -1.24
C HIS A 105 12.02 -3.35 -2.72
N ASN A 106 10.88 -2.79 -3.12
CA ASN A 106 10.32 -2.89 -4.49
C ASN A 106 10.18 -4.34 -4.97
N ASN A 107 9.50 -5.15 -4.18
CA ASN A 107 9.13 -6.51 -4.52
C ASN A 107 7.63 -6.72 -4.20
N ASN A 108 7.22 -7.97 -4.11
CA ASN A 108 5.86 -8.40 -3.83
C ASN A 108 5.78 -9.11 -2.47
N PHE A 109 6.68 -8.79 -1.53
CA PHE A 109 6.67 -9.42 -0.20
C PHE A 109 5.41 -9.03 0.57
N TYR A 110 4.79 -9.97 1.28
CA TYR A 110 3.54 -9.77 2.03
C TYR A 110 3.60 -10.42 3.42
N GLY A 111 2.52 -10.32 4.21
CA GLY A 111 2.51 -10.77 5.60
C GLY A 111 3.21 -9.79 6.53
N SER A 112 3.48 -10.18 7.77
CA SER A 112 4.11 -9.31 8.77
C SER A 112 5.62 -9.19 8.60
N ILE A 113 6.18 -8.07 9.05
CA ILE A 113 7.62 -7.99 9.34
C ILE A 113 7.90 -8.97 10.49
N PRO A 114 8.81 -9.95 10.35
CA PRO A 114 9.10 -10.90 11.42
C PRO A 114 9.74 -10.21 12.62
N SER A 115 9.24 -10.48 13.83
CA SER A 115 9.82 -10.00 15.08
C SER A 115 11.25 -10.51 15.29
N GLU A 116 11.56 -11.68 14.73
CA GLU A 116 12.86 -12.35 14.78
C GLU A 116 13.97 -11.52 14.14
N LEU A 117 13.66 -10.57 13.25
CA LEU A 117 14.64 -9.61 12.75
C LEU A 117 15.28 -8.79 13.88
N GLY A 118 14.60 -8.64 15.03
CA GLY A 118 15.15 -8.03 16.23
C GLY A 118 16.35 -8.78 16.85
N ASN A 119 16.61 -10.03 16.43
CA ASN A 119 17.77 -10.82 16.88
C ASN A 119 19.07 -10.43 16.14
N CYS A 120 18.97 -9.81 14.96
CA CYS A 120 20.12 -9.43 14.14
C CYS A 120 20.73 -8.10 14.63
N THR A 121 21.32 -8.09 15.82
CA THR A 121 21.77 -6.86 16.53
C THR A 121 22.84 -6.03 15.79
N GLU A 122 23.51 -6.61 14.80
CA GLU A 122 24.44 -5.91 13.89
C GLU A 122 23.74 -5.15 12.75
N LEU A 123 22.41 -5.27 12.57
CA LEU A 123 21.68 -4.58 11.51
C LEU A 123 21.87 -3.07 11.58
N GLN A 124 22.30 -2.51 10.45
CA GLN A 124 22.52 -1.07 10.23
C GLN A 124 21.47 -0.49 9.28
N GLY A 125 20.93 -1.31 8.37
CA GLY A 125 19.94 -0.87 7.38
C GLY A 125 18.89 -1.93 7.10
N ILE A 126 17.62 -1.52 7.21
CA ILE A 126 16.44 -2.30 6.81
C ILE A 126 15.68 -1.51 5.75
N TYR A 127 15.58 -2.06 4.54
CA TYR A 127 14.90 -1.45 3.40
C TYR A 127 13.85 -2.41 2.86
N LEU A 128 12.60 -2.19 3.25
CA LEU A 128 11.44 -3.02 2.90
C LEU A 128 10.37 -2.22 2.15
N GLN A 129 10.65 -0.97 1.76
CA GLN A 129 9.68 -0.10 1.13
C GLN A 129 9.14 -0.63 -0.21
N GLY A 130 7.93 -0.24 -0.59
CA GLY A 130 7.36 -0.64 -1.89
C GLY A 130 7.06 -2.14 -1.97
N ASN A 131 6.55 -2.72 -0.89
CA ASN A 131 6.08 -4.11 -0.80
C ASN A 131 4.61 -4.11 -0.34
N TYR A 132 4.09 -5.29 0.04
CA TYR A 132 2.74 -5.49 0.59
C TYR A 132 2.76 -6.01 2.03
N LEU A 133 3.78 -5.62 2.80
CA LEU A 133 3.90 -6.02 4.19
C LEU A 133 2.74 -5.41 5.00
N SER A 134 2.15 -6.18 5.89
CA SER A 134 0.95 -5.85 6.66
C SER A 134 1.11 -6.23 8.13
N GLY A 135 0.07 -6.05 8.95
CA GLY A 135 0.18 -6.28 10.40
C GLY A 135 0.92 -5.15 11.12
N LEU A 136 1.44 -5.43 12.31
CA LEU A 136 2.09 -4.44 13.18
C LEU A 136 3.56 -4.24 12.83
N ILE A 137 4.12 -3.07 13.16
CA ILE A 137 5.56 -2.90 13.24
C ILE A 137 6.05 -3.61 14.52
N PRO A 138 6.93 -4.62 14.44
CA PRO A 138 7.39 -5.35 15.62
C PRO A 138 8.16 -4.44 16.59
N SER A 139 7.82 -4.51 17.87
CA SER A 139 8.49 -3.71 18.90
C SER A 139 9.95 -4.14 19.11
N GLU A 140 10.26 -5.39 18.75
CA GLU A 140 11.56 -6.06 18.77
C GLU A 140 12.58 -5.39 17.85
N LEU A 141 12.15 -4.64 16.83
CA LEU A 141 13.05 -3.81 16.04
C LEU A 141 13.75 -2.75 16.90
N GLY A 142 13.18 -2.41 18.06
CA GLY A 142 13.83 -1.56 19.07
C GLY A 142 15.06 -2.19 19.74
N ASN A 143 15.35 -3.47 19.52
CA ASN A 143 16.59 -4.12 20.02
C ASN A 143 17.80 -3.86 19.11
N LEU A 144 17.60 -3.30 17.92
CA LEU A 144 18.63 -3.12 16.90
C LEU A 144 19.49 -1.87 17.18
N SER A 145 20.32 -1.93 18.22
CA SER A 145 21.17 -0.82 18.69
C SER A 145 22.23 -0.31 17.69
N SER A 146 22.40 -1.00 16.57
CA SER A 146 23.28 -0.58 15.46
C SER A 146 22.53 0.05 14.28
N LEU A 147 21.19 0.08 14.32
CA LEU A 147 20.35 0.48 13.20
C LEU A 147 20.50 1.98 12.92
N GLN A 148 20.82 2.29 11.66
CA GLN A 148 21.00 3.65 11.16
C GLN A 148 19.91 4.04 10.17
N ASN A 149 19.38 3.08 9.40
CA ASN A 149 18.40 3.35 8.37
C ASN A 149 17.25 2.34 8.47
N LEU A 150 16.03 2.86 8.60
CA LEU A 150 14.80 2.08 8.57
C LEU A 150 13.85 2.68 7.53
N ASP A 151 13.64 1.99 6.42
CA ASP A 151 12.62 2.35 5.45
C ASP A 151 11.63 1.19 5.27
N ILE A 152 10.43 1.39 5.80
CA ILE A 152 9.29 0.47 5.71
C ILE A 152 8.08 1.17 5.07
N SER A 153 8.33 2.27 4.36
CA SER A 153 7.29 3.07 3.72
C SER A 153 6.61 2.34 2.56
N SER A 154 5.46 2.84 2.11
CA SER A 154 4.73 2.28 0.96
C SER A 154 4.46 0.78 1.10
N ASN A 155 3.83 0.41 2.21
CA ASN A 155 3.39 -0.94 2.56
C ASN A 155 1.94 -0.86 3.08
N SER A 156 1.43 -1.94 3.68
CA SER A 156 0.11 -2.04 4.31
C SER A 156 0.20 -2.22 5.83
N LEU A 157 1.24 -1.71 6.48
CA LEU A 157 1.45 -1.82 7.93
C LEU A 157 0.40 -1.02 8.70
N SER A 158 -0.01 -1.53 9.85
CA SER A 158 -1.12 -1.01 10.65
C SER A 158 -0.76 -0.95 12.14
N GLY A 159 -1.64 -0.39 12.96
CA GLY A 159 -1.38 -0.19 14.39
C GLY A 159 -0.50 1.03 14.67
N SER A 160 0.04 1.11 15.88
CA SER A 160 0.84 2.24 16.33
C SER A 160 2.33 2.09 15.99
N ILE A 161 3.04 3.23 15.92
CA ILE A 161 4.51 3.24 15.81
C ILE A 161 5.09 2.85 17.18
N PRO A 162 5.88 1.76 17.28
CA PRO A 162 6.45 1.31 18.55
C PRO A 162 7.38 2.37 19.16
N PRO A 163 7.15 2.81 20.41
CA PRO A 163 8.05 3.75 21.08
C PRO A 163 9.47 3.20 21.29
N SER A 164 9.67 1.88 21.24
CA SER A 164 10.97 1.23 21.33
C SER A 164 11.92 1.66 20.20
N ILE A 165 11.41 1.87 18.98
CA ILE A 165 12.21 2.36 17.84
C ILE A 165 12.71 3.79 18.10
N GLY A 166 11.96 4.60 18.84
CA GLY A 166 12.36 5.95 19.24
C GLY A 166 13.59 5.97 20.14
N LYS A 167 13.94 4.85 20.79
CA LYS A 167 15.11 4.72 21.67
C LYS A 167 16.41 4.40 20.94
N LEU A 168 16.36 4.16 19.63
CA LEU A 168 17.53 3.84 18.81
C LEU A 168 18.35 5.12 18.53
N ASP A 169 19.39 5.35 19.32
CA ASP A 169 20.22 6.56 19.30
C ASP A 169 21.04 6.73 18.01
N LYS A 170 21.37 5.62 17.33
CA LYS A 170 22.09 5.63 16.04
C LYS A 170 21.19 5.78 14.82
N LEU A 171 19.86 5.84 14.98
CA LEU A 171 18.92 5.87 13.86
C LEU A 171 18.95 7.25 13.17
N ILE A 172 19.53 7.29 11.97
CA ILE A 172 19.71 8.50 11.16
C ILE A 172 18.48 8.76 10.30
N THR A 173 17.96 7.71 9.65
CA THR A 173 16.79 7.80 8.77
C THR A 173 15.73 6.81 9.20
N CYS A 174 14.49 7.31 9.28
CA CYS A 174 13.31 6.50 9.56
C CYS A 174 12.19 6.96 8.64
N ASN A 175 11.67 6.07 7.80
CA ASN A 175 10.55 6.35 6.93
C ASN A 175 9.47 5.28 7.08
N VAL A 176 8.30 5.70 7.56
CA VAL A 176 7.11 4.86 7.77
C VAL A 176 5.90 5.39 6.98
N SER A 177 6.14 6.32 6.05
CA SER A 177 5.10 6.96 5.24
C SER A 177 4.34 5.96 4.37
N ASN A 178 3.13 6.34 3.93
CA ASN A 178 2.28 5.55 3.03
C ASN A 178 2.02 4.13 3.56
N ASN A 179 1.47 4.05 4.77
CA ASN A 179 0.96 2.83 5.41
C ASN A 179 -0.43 3.13 6.03
N PHE A 180 -0.97 2.22 6.83
CA PHE A 180 -2.22 2.35 7.59
C PHE A 180 -1.98 2.56 9.10
N LEU A 181 -0.88 3.22 9.47
CA LEU A 181 -0.53 3.45 10.88
C LEU A 181 -1.50 4.43 11.54
N VAL A 182 -1.77 4.20 12.84
CA VAL A 182 -2.74 4.94 13.64
C VAL A 182 -2.15 5.36 14.99
N GLY A 183 -2.75 6.39 15.61
CA GLY A 183 -2.40 6.83 16.95
C GLY A 183 -1.26 7.87 16.99
N PRO A 184 -0.76 8.18 18.20
CA PRO A 184 0.24 9.23 18.37
C PRO A 184 1.59 8.81 17.80
N ILE A 185 2.24 9.69 17.04
CA ILE A 185 3.65 9.57 16.70
C ILE A 185 4.44 9.77 18.01
N PRO A 186 5.28 8.81 18.44
CA PRO A 186 6.07 8.96 19.65
C PRO A 186 6.91 10.24 19.56
N SER A 187 6.80 11.12 20.55
CA SER A 187 7.54 12.39 20.59
C SER A 187 8.88 12.27 21.31
N GLN A 188 9.15 11.10 21.89
CA GLN A 188 10.37 10.82 22.64
C GLN A 188 11.46 10.25 21.72
N GLY A 189 12.72 10.57 22.06
CA GLY A 189 13.89 10.07 21.36
C GLY A 189 14.01 10.59 19.93
N VAL A 190 14.50 9.75 19.00
CA VAL A 190 14.86 10.19 17.63
C VAL A 190 13.66 10.65 16.79
N PHE A 191 12.44 10.21 17.12
CA PHE A 191 11.22 10.60 16.38
C PHE A 191 10.89 12.09 16.48
N GLY A 192 11.43 12.81 17.46
CA GLY A 192 11.29 14.27 17.54
C GLY A 192 12.07 15.03 16.45
N ASN A 193 13.08 14.38 15.86
CA ASN A 193 13.97 15.00 14.88
C ASN A 193 13.55 14.77 13.42
N TYR A 194 12.58 13.89 13.17
CA TYR A 194 12.13 13.57 11.82
C TYR A 194 11.05 14.53 11.33
N THR A 195 11.08 14.80 10.03
CA THR A 195 10.13 15.66 9.33
C THR A 195 8.82 14.93 9.01
N ALA A 196 7.78 15.71 8.69
CA ALA A 196 6.46 15.20 8.30
C ALA A 196 6.50 14.16 7.15
N SER A 197 7.47 14.27 6.24
CA SER A 197 7.66 13.32 5.12
C SER A 197 7.90 11.88 5.58
N SER A 198 8.42 11.67 6.78
CA SER A 198 8.66 10.34 7.34
C SER A 198 7.37 9.62 7.74
N PHE A 199 6.26 10.36 7.86
CA PHE A 199 4.98 9.87 8.42
C PHE A 199 3.77 10.09 7.51
N VAL A 200 3.91 10.91 6.45
CA VAL A 200 2.84 11.26 5.52
C VAL A 200 2.16 10.02 4.91
N GLY A 201 0.88 10.13 4.52
CA GLY A 201 0.14 9.03 3.91
C GLY A 201 -0.50 8.06 4.92
N ASN A 202 -0.19 8.16 6.21
CA ASN A 202 -0.87 7.44 7.29
C ASN A 202 -2.02 8.28 7.86
N ARG A 203 -3.26 8.03 7.44
CA ARG A 203 -4.43 8.88 7.79
C ARG A 203 -4.78 8.88 9.29
N GLY A 204 -4.41 7.84 10.03
CA GLY A 204 -4.74 7.72 11.45
C GLY A 204 -3.67 8.23 12.41
N LEU A 205 -2.52 8.70 11.91
CA LEU A 205 -1.47 9.24 12.75
C LEU A 205 -1.81 10.67 13.20
N CYS A 206 -1.37 11.01 14.41
CA CYS A 206 -1.44 12.36 14.97
C CYS A 206 -0.14 12.67 15.74
N GLY A 207 0.23 13.94 15.85
CA GLY A 207 1.44 14.36 16.55
C GLY A 207 2.02 15.67 16.02
N LYS A 208 2.98 16.22 16.77
CA LYS A 208 3.65 17.50 16.44
C LYS A 208 4.40 17.43 15.10
N GLN A 209 4.93 16.26 14.77
CA GLN A 209 5.74 16.01 13.57
C GLN A 209 4.97 16.24 12.26
N ILE A 210 3.64 16.05 12.29
CA ILE A 210 2.75 16.24 11.13
C ILE A 210 1.71 17.35 11.37
N ASN A 211 1.85 18.12 12.45
CA ASN A 211 0.93 19.19 12.84
C ASN A 211 -0.54 18.76 12.94
N ILE A 212 -0.79 17.56 13.49
CA ILE A 212 -2.14 17.03 13.73
C ILE A 212 -2.30 16.79 15.23
N THR A 213 -3.34 17.38 15.84
CA THR A 213 -3.66 17.17 17.26
C THR A 213 -4.27 15.78 17.46
N CYS A 214 -3.74 15.01 18.42
CA CYS A 214 -4.36 13.75 18.83
C CYS A 214 -5.66 14.04 19.60
N LYS A 215 -6.74 13.33 19.26
CA LYS A 215 -7.97 13.39 20.06
C LYS A 215 -7.74 12.64 21.37
N ASP A 216 -7.98 13.30 22.49
CA ASP A 216 -7.92 12.64 23.80
C ASP A 216 -9.16 11.74 23.96
N ASP A 217 -8.95 10.47 24.28
CA ASP A 217 -10.01 9.48 24.57
C ASP A 217 -10.65 9.73 25.95
N HIS A 218 -11.29 10.88 26.10
CA HIS A 218 -12.24 11.15 27.18
C HIS A 218 -13.60 11.50 26.59
N GLY A 219 -14.33 10.47 26.15
CA GLY A 219 -15.77 10.56 25.90
C GLY A 219 -16.56 10.43 27.21
N GLY A 220 -17.41 11.40 27.52
CA GLY A 220 -18.35 11.32 28.63
C GLY A 220 -19.32 12.50 28.65
N ALA A 221 -20.53 12.27 28.14
CA ALA A 221 -21.64 13.21 28.23
C ALA A 221 -22.07 13.44 29.70
N THR A 222 -22.24 14.70 30.09
CA THR A 222 -23.33 15.09 31.02
C THR A 222 -23.69 16.54 30.79
N THR A 223 -24.95 16.72 30.42
CA THR A 223 -25.80 17.89 30.62
C THR A 223 -25.67 18.45 32.04
N ASN A 224 -25.57 19.78 32.19
CA ASN A 224 -26.62 20.53 32.88
C ASN A 224 -26.42 22.04 32.74
N SER A 225 -27.46 22.65 32.18
CA SER A 225 -27.87 24.03 32.44
C SER A 225 -27.97 24.31 33.95
N LYS A 226 -27.51 25.48 34.40
CA LYS A 226 -28.38 26.52 34.97
C LYS A 226 -27.62 27.80 35.30
N SER A 227 -28.29 28.89 34.92
CA SER A 227 -28.06 30.30 35.18
C SER A 227 -28.23 30.67 36.68
N PRO A 228 -27.98 31.94 37.06
CA PRO A 228 -27.47 32.34 38.37
C PRO A 228 -28.55 32.76 39.36
N THR A 229 -28.24 32.74 40.66
CA THR A 229 -28.94 33.57 41.64
C THR A 229 -28.07 33.96 42.83
N SER A 230 -28.25 35.23 43.20
CA SER A 230 -28.18 35.86 44.52
C SER A 230 -26.82 36.01 45.23
N ALA A 231 -26.44 37.28 45.31
CA ALA A 231 -25.52 37.88 46.27
C ALA A 231 -26.00 37.70 47.72
N GLU A 232 -25.06 37.68 48.68
CA GLU A 232 -25.03 38.64 49.78
C GLU A 232 -23.73 38.56 50.62
N ASN A 233 -23.06 39.72 50.68
CA ASN A 233 -22.38 40.39 51.79
C ASN A 233 -21.58 39.66 52.88
N GLN A 234 -20.33 40.13 53.04
CA GLN A 234 -19.68 40.77 54.22
C GLN A 234 -18.17 40.50 54.10
N GLY A 235 -17.20 41.42 54.16
CA GLY A 235 -17.07 42.72 54.80
C GLY A 235 -15.76 42.69 55.61
N GLY A 236 -14.64 43.21 55.07
CA GLY A 236 -13.36 43.23 55.80
C GLY A 236 -12.20 43.94 55.06
N LYS A 237 -11.74 45.07 55.60
CA LYS A 237 -10.78 46.03 55.03
C LYS A 237 -9.32 45.54 55.05
N LYS A 238 -8.53 45.84 54.00
CA LYS A 238 -7.27 46.64 54.05
C LYS A 238 -6.57 46.78 52.67
N LYS A 239 -5.91 47.94 52.49
CA LYS A 239 -5.22 48.49 51.31
C LYS A 239 -3.99 47.67 50.86
N TYR A 240 -3.73 47.55 49.55
CA TYR A 240 -2.65 48.26 48.81
C TYR A 240 -2.54 47.83 47.32
N SER A 241 -2.17 48.83 46.50
CA SER A 241 -1.36 48.77 45.27
C SER A 241 -1.98 48.40 43.90
N GLY A 242 -1.82 49.33 42.95
CA GLY A 242 -1.44 48.98 41.57
C GLY A 242 -2.53 48.95 40.51
N ARG A 243 -2.72 50.10 39.83
CA ARG A 243 -3.20 50.28 38.43
C ARG A 243 -3.65 49.04 37.65
N LEU A 244 -4.89 49.04 37.13
CA LEU A 244 -5.15 48.87 35.69
C LEU A 244 -6.59 49.27 35.33
N LEU A 245 -6.72 50.33 34.51
CA LEU A 245 -7.85 50.53 33.59
C LEU A 245 -7.27 50.43 32.18
N ILE A 246 -8.10 49.96 31.25
CA ILE A 246 -7.98 49.86 29.77
C ILE A 246 -7.98 48.40 29.30
N SER A 247 -9.18 47.86 29.07
CA SER A 247 -9.40 46.74 28.15
C SER A 247 -10.81 46.79 27.55
N ALA A 248 -11.07 47.80 26.71
CA ALA A 248 -12.25 47.80 25.83
C ALA A 248 -11.97 48.24 24.39
N SER A 249 -10.69 48.46 24.02
CA SER A 249 -10.31 48.88 22.66
C SER A 249 -9.48 47.82 21.91
N GLY A 250 -8.80 46.90 22.61
CA GLY A 250 -7.93 45.90 21.98
C GLY A 250 -8.66 44.72 21.32
N THR A 251 -9.82 44.31 21.84
CA THR A 251 -10.54 43.12 21.33
C THR A 251 -11.20 43.39 19.99
N MET A 252 -11.74 44.60 19.78
CA MET A 252 -12.36 44.96 18.50
C MET A 252 -11.31 45.13 17.40
N GLY A 253 -10.14 45.68 17.72
CA GLY A 253 -9.02 45.78 16.77
C GLY A 253 -8.44 44.43 16.38
N ALA A 254 -8.33 43.49 17.32
CA ALA A 254 -7.85 42.14 17.05
C ALA A 254 -8.82 41.34 16.16
N LEU A 255 -10.13 41.47 16.39
CA LEU A 255 -11.15 40.79 15.56
C LEU A 255 -11.19 41.33 14.13
N LEU A 256 -11.04 42.65 13.96
CA LEU A 256 -10.93 43.28 12.63
C LEU A 256 -9.65 42.86 11.89
N LEU A 257 -8.52 42.75 12.59
CA LEU A 257 -7.27 42.28 12.00
C LEU A 257 -7.34 40.80 11.59
N VAL A 258 -7.96 39.94 12.40
CA VAL A 258 -8.17 38.53 12.05
C VAL A 258 -9.10 38.39 10.85
N ALA A 259 -10.19 39.16 10.78
CA ALA A 259 -11.07 39.16 9.62
C ALA A 259 -10.37 39.65 8.34
N LEU A 260 -9.53 40.69 8.44
CA LEU A 260 -8.71 41.18 7.33
C LEU A 260 -7.62 40.18 6.93
N MET A 261 -7.00 39.49 7.88
CA MET A 261 -6.02 38.42 7.63
C MET A 261 -6.66 37.17 7.03
N CYS A 262 -7.89 36.82 7.42
CA CYS A 262 -8.66 35.75 6.79
C CYS A 262 -9.11 36.14 5.39
N PHE A 263 -9.55 37.38 5.18
CA PHE A 263 -9.94 37.88 3.86
C PHE A 263 -8.72 37.98 2.92
N TRP A 264 -7.59 38.49 3.39
CA TRP A 264 -6.32 38.48 2.66
C TRP A 264 -5.75 37.08 2.51
N GLY A 265 -5.90 36.20 3.50
CA GLY A 265 -5.49 34.80 3.43
C GLY A 265 -6.30 34.03 2.40
N CYS A 266 -7.61 34.22 2.32
CA CYS A 266 -8.48 33.66 1.28
C CYS A 266 -8.24 34.32 -0.08
N PHE A 267 -7.97 35.63 -0.13
CA PHE A 267 -7.66 36.35 -1.37
C PHE A 267 -6.26 35.98 -1.90
N LEU A 268 -5.26 35.81 -1.03
CA LEU A 268 -3.92 35.30 -1.36
C LEU A 268 -3.96 33.79 -1.62
N TYR A 269 -4.85 33.02 -1.01
CA TYR A 269 -5.11 31.63 -1.40
C TYR A 269 -5.75 31.57 -2.79
N LYS A 270 -6.63 32.52 -3.15
CA LYS A 270 -7.21 32.60 -4.49
C LYS A 270 -6.27 33.21 -5.55
N LYS A 271 -5.27 34.01 -5.13
CA LYS A 271 -4.31 34.72 -6.01
C LYS A 271 -2.93 34.05 -6.10
N PHE A 272 -2.52 33.31 -5.07
CA PHE A 272 -1.24 32.62 -4.89
C PHE A 272 -1.37 31.16 -4.45
N GLY A 273 -2.58 30.62 -4.23
CA GLY A 273 -2.88 29.19 -4.36
C GLY A 273 -2.88 28.78 -5.83
N LYS A 274 -1.79 29.12 -6.51
CA LYS A 274 -1.41 28.65 -7.81
C LYS A 274 -0.06 27.98 -7.56
N HIS A 275 -0.12 26.83 -6.88
CA HIS A 275 1.04 25.96 -6.88
C HIS A 275 1.22 25.49 -8.32
N GLU A 276 2.42 25.73 -8.83
CA GLU A 276 2.86 25.53 -10.19
C GLU A 276 2.24 24.27 -10.78
N GLY A 277 1.39 24.50 -11.78
CA GLY A 277 1.00 23.46 -12.70
C GLY A 277 2.28 22.91 -13.31
N ASN A 278 2.65 21.69 -12.92
CA ASN A 278 3.07 20.75 -13.92
C ASN A 278 1.87 20.60 -14.85
N THR A 279 1.94 21.42 -15.91
CA THR A 279 1.01 21.50 -17.01
C THR A 279 0.46 20.11 -17.29
N LEU A 280 -0.87 20.00 -17.26
CA LEU A 280 -1.61 18.80 -17.57
C LEU A 280 -1.53 18.41 -19.05
N ALA A 281 -0.48 18.84 -19.75
CA ALA A 281 -0.06 18.21 -20.98
C ALA A 281 0.48 16.84 -20.56
N MET A 282 -0.25 15.76 -20.86
CA MET A 282 0.37 14.44 -20.91
C MET A 282 1.65 14.58 -21.73
N ASP A 283 2.79 14.18 -21.16
CA ASP A 283 4.01 14.07 -21.94
C ASP A 283 3.81 12.90 -22.91
N VAL A 284 3.22 13.21 -24.06
CA VAL A 284 3.04 12.28 -25.19
C VAL A 284 4.36 12.25 -25.95
N SER A 285 5.43 11.86 -25.26
CA SER A 285 6.71 11.54 -25.89
C SER A 285 6.62 10.15 -26.55
N GLY A 286 7.37 9.96 -27.64
CA GLY A 286 7.27 8.80 -28.52
C GLY A 286 7.29 7.47 -27.77
N GLY A 287 6.20 6.71 -27.87
CA GLY A 287 6.02 5.43 -27.15
C GLY A 287 4.63 5.22 -26.53
N ALA A 288 3.72 6.20 -26.61
CA ALA A 288 2.34 6.03 -26.17
C ALA A 288 1.55 5.08 -27.08
N SER A 289 0.83 4.14 -26.47
CA SER A 289 -0.04 3.19 -27.17
C SER A 289 -1.44 3.23 -26.58
N ILE A 290 -2.44 3.31 -27.45
CA ILE A 290 -3.85 3.17 -27.09
C ILE A 290 -4.37 1.88 -27.69
N PHE A 291 -5.09 1.12 -26.88
CA PHE A 291 -5.67 -0.15 -27.28
C PHE A 291 -7.14 -0.15 -26.90
N MET A 292 -7.97 -0.63 -27.82
CA MET A 292 -9.41 -0.67 -27.68
C MET A 292 -9.88 -2.13 -27.63
N PHE A 293 -10.81 -2.40 -26.74
CA PHE A 293 -11.46 -3.69 -26.61
C PHE A 293 -12.82 -3.65 -27.32
N HIS A 294 -13.11 -4.69 -28.10
CA HIS A 294 -14.42 -4.92 -28.74
C HIS A 294 -14.94 -3.77 -29.62
N GLY A 295 -14.33 -3.64 -30.80
CA GLY A 295 -14.67 -2.64 -31.81
C GLY A 295 -13.98 -1.31 -31.51
N ASP A 296 -13.37 -0.71 -32.54
CA ASP A 296 -12.79 0.61 -32.41
C ASP A 296 -13.88 1.59 -31.97
N LEU A 297 -13.57 2.46 -31.00
CA LEU A 297 -14.35 3.68 -30.85
C LEU A 297 -14.31 4.43 -32.19
N PRO A 298 -15.35 5.19 -32.56
CA PRO A 298 -15.40 5.93 -33.81
C PRO A 298 -14.43 7.13 -33.84
N TYR A 299 -13.32 7.06 -33.12
CA TYR A 299 -12.30 8.10 -32.96
C TYR A 299 -10.93 7.54 -33.27
N SER A 300 -10.11 8.33 -33.95
CA SER A 300 -8.71 7.95 -34.13
C SER A 300 -7.96 8.06 -32.79
N SER A 301 -6.87 7.30 -32.65
CA SER A 301 -5.96 7.45 -31.51
C SER A 301 -5.50 8.89 -31.31
N LYS A 302 -5.35 9.66 -32.40
CA LYS A 302 -4.96 11.08 -32.36
C LYS A 302 -6.05 11.96 -31.75
N ASP A 303 -7.32 11.69 -32.04
CA ASP A 303 -8.44 12.47 -31.52
C ASP A 303 -8.61 12.25 -30.01
N ILE A 304 -8.45 10.99 -29.57
CA ILE A 304 -8.49 10.64 -28.15
C ILE A 304 -7.32 11.31 -27.42
N ILE A 305 -6.09 11.19 -27.93
CA ILE A 305 -4.91 11.83 -27.33
C ILE A 305 -5.07 13.34 -27.23
N LYS A 306 -5.53 14.00 -28.30
CA LYS A 306 -5.80 15.44 -28.31
C LYS A 306 -6.82 15.81 -27.22
N LYS A 307 -7.84 14.99 -27.01
CA LYS A 307 -8.82 15.24 -25.94
C LYS A 307 -8.23 15.00 -24.55
N LEU A 308 -7.37 14.00 -24.37
CA LEU A 308 -6.65 13.75 -23.12
C LEU A 308 -5.77 14.94 -22.71
N GLU A 309 -5.14 15.63 -23.66
CA GLU A 309 -4.35 16.85 -23.42
C GLU A 309 -5.19 18.04 -22.90
N THR A 310 -6.51 18.02 -23.12
CA THR A 310 -7.43 19.08 -22.64
C THR A 310 -7.98 18.84 -21.24
N LEU A 311 -7.73 17.67 -20.66
CA LEU A 311 -8.17 17.38 -19.29
C LEU A 311 -7.53 18.38 -18.33
N ASN A 312 -8.22 18.66 -17.23
CA ASN A 312 -7.75 19.48 -16.12
C ASN A 312 -8.51 19.08 -14.85
N GLU A 313 -8.28 19.78 -13.75
CA GLU A 313 -8.92 19.48 -12.46
C GLU A 313 -10.47 19.60 -12.49
N GLU A 314 -11.03 20.41 -13.38
CA GLU A 314 -12.50 20.59 -13.52
C GLU A 314 -13.18 19.34 -14.08
N HIS A 315 -12.41 18.46 -14.74
CA HIS A 315 -12.91 17.21 -15.31
C HIS A 315 -12.92 16.05 -14.30
N ILE A 316 -12.39 16.24 -13.09
CA ILE A 316 -12.32 15.18 -12.07
C ILE A 316 -13.72 14.89 -11.54
N ILE A 317 -14.12 13.63 -11.61
CA ILE A 317 -15.40 13.14 -11.08
C ILE A 317 -15.23 12.19 -9.89
N GLY A 318 -14.00 11.81 -9.56
CA GLY A 318 -13.71 10.98 -8.40
C GLY A 318 -12.22 10.88 -8.12
N THR A 319 -11.85 10.80 -6.84
CA THR A 319 -10.48 10.54 -6.40
C THR A 319 -10.49 9.46 -5.33
N GLY A 320 -9.62 8.45 -5.46
CA GLY A 320 -9.60 7.31 -4.55
C GLY A 320 -8.23 6.65 -4.45
N GLY A 321 -8.12 5.60 -3.63
CA GLY A 321 -6.86 4.89 -3.38
C GLY A 321 -6.24 4.25 -4.62
N PHE A 322 -7.04 4.03 -5.67
CA PHE A 322 -6.61 3.42 -6.93
C PHE A 322 -6.37 4.43 -8.05
N GLY A 323 -6.58 5.73 -7.79
CA GLY A 323 -6.28 6.81 -8.73
C GLY A 323 -7.35 7.89 -8.85
N THR A 324 -7.27 8.66 -9.94
CA THR A 324 -8.17 9.78 -10.23
C THR A 324 -9.03 9.45 -11.44
N VAL A 325 -10.33 9.69 -11.35
CA VAL A 325 -11.28 9.46 -12.44
C VAL A 325 -11.68 10.80 -13.06
N TYR A 326 -11.53 10.90 -14.37
CA TYR A 326 -11.90 12.08 -15.16
C TYR A 326 -13.09 11.77 -16.07
N LYS A 327 -13.95 12.75 -16.30
CA LYS A 327 -14.98 12.72 -17.33
C LYS A 327 -14.41 13.25 -18.64
N LEU A 328 -14.47 12.45 -19.70
CA LEU A 328 -14.06 12.82 -21.05
C LEU A 328 -15.28 12.92 -21.96
N ALA A 329 -15.60 14.13 -22.43
CA ALA A 329 -16.67 14.34 -23.40
C ALA A 329 -16.08 14.53 -24.80
N MET A 330 -16.49 13.68 -25.74
CA MET A 330 -16.11 13.78 -27.16
C MET A 330 -16.99 14.82 -27.88
N ASP A 331 -16.54 15.23 -29.07
CA ASP A 331 -17.18 16.34 -29.80
C ASP A 331 -18.57 15.97 -30.37
N ASP A 332 -18.86 14.68 -30.49
CA ASP A 332 -20.17 14.14 -30.88
C ASP A 332 -21.13 13.95 -29.70
N GLY A 333 -20.71 14.31 -28.48
CA GLY A 333 -21.51 14.19 -27.26
C GLY A 333 -21.36 12.86 -26.54
N ASN A 334 -20.60 11.89 -27.06
CA ASN A 334 -20.29 10.67 -26.32
C ASN A 334 -19.38 10.97 -25.11
N VAL A 335 -19.62 10.27 -24.00
CA VAL A 335 -18.92 10.53 -22.74
C VAL A 335 -18.29 9.26 -22.20
N PHE A 336 -17.06 9.37 -21.72
CA PHE A 336 -16.28 8.28 -21.12
C PHE A 336 -15.79 8.66 -19.73
N ALA A 337 -15.55 7.64 -18.91
CA ALA A 337 -14.84 7.78 -17.65
C ALA A 337 -13.39 7.29 -17.82
N LEU A 338 -12.42 8.10 -17.40
CA LEU A 338 -11.00 7.80 -17.51
C LEU A 338 -10.40 7.63 -16.13
N LYS A 339 -10.02 6.41 -15.77
CA LYS A 339 -9.32 6.14 -14.50
C LYS A 339 -7.83 6.25 -14.74
N ARG A 340 -7.22 7.33 -14.25
CA ARG A 340 -5.77 7.51 -14.20
C ARG A 340 -5.22 6.80 -12.97
N ILE A 341 -4.40 5.79 -13.20
CA ILE A 341 -3.65 5.16 -12.13
C ILE A 341 -2.45 6.07 -11.81
N VAL A 342 -2.43 6.64 -10.60
CA VAL A 342 -1.41 7.63 -10.22
C VAL A 342 -0.09 6.90 -9.99
N LYS A 343 0.92 7.24 -10.80
CA LYS A 343 2.24 6.60 -10.79
C LYS A 343 3.10 7.17 -9.66
N ILE A 344 2.77 6.82 -8.42
CA ILE A 344 3.56 7.21 -7.23
C ILE A 344 4.63 6.15 -6.92
N ASN A 345 4.39 4.88 -7.24
CA ASN A 345 5.33 3.75 -7.06
C ASN A 345 5.09 2.66 -8.12
N GLU A 346 6.12 1.86 -8.46
CA GLU A 346 6.05 0.74 -9.43
C GLU A 346 4.99 -0.33 -9.09
N GLY A 347 4.52 -0.40 -7.84
CA GLY A 347 3.52 -1.38 -7.38
C GLY A 347 2.09 -1.18 -7.92
N PHE A 348 1.74 0.03 -8.39
CA PHE A 348 0.39 0.33 -8.90
C PHE A 348 0.13 -0.19 -10.31
N ASP A 349 1.19 -0.57 -11.03
CA ASP A 349 1.09 -1.20 -12.35
C ASP A 349 0.27 -2.50 -12.30
N ARG A 350 0.23 -3.18 -11.16
CA ARG A 350 -0.54 -4.41 -10.97
C ARG A 350 -2.05 -4.19 -10.92
N PHE A 351 -2.54 -3.08 -10.37
CA PHE A 351 -3.98 -2.78 -10.39
C PHE A 351 -4.45 -2.55 -11.83
N PHE A 352 -3.62 -1.83 -12.60
CA PHE A 352 -3.84 -1.60 -14.02
C PHE A 352 -3.85 -2.92 -14.81
N GLU A 353 -2.82 -3.75 -14.65
CA GLU A 353 -2.73 -5.06 -15.33
C GLU A 353 -3.87 -6.00 -14.92
N ARG A 354 -4.29 -5.97 -13.64
CA ARG A 354 -5.37 -6.82 -13.12
C ARG A 354 -6.74 -6.42 -13.67
N GLU A 355 -7.04 -5.13 -13.71
CA GLU A 355 -8.28 -4.64 -14.35
C GLU A 355 -8.29 -4.99 -15.84
N LEU A 356 -7.15 -4.90 -16.54
CA LEU A 356 -7.04 -5.32 -17.94
C LEU A 356 -7.26 -6.81 -18.15
N GLU A 357 -6.62 -7.65 -17.33
CA GLU A 357 -6.74 -9.11 -17.41
C GLU A 357 -8.20 -9.57 -17.26
N ILE A 358 -8.92 -8.97 -16.31
CA ILE A 358 -10.33 -9.30 -16.06
C ILE A 358 -11.23 -8.64 -17.10
N LEU A 359 -11.28 -7.30 -17.12
CA LEU A 359 -12.29 -6.55 -17.88
C LEU A 359 -11.98 -6.48 -19.37
N GLY A 360 -10.73 -6.70 -19.78
CA GLY A 360 -10.37 -6.79 -21.19
C GLY A 360 -10.92 -8.05 -21.88
N SER A 361 -11.35 -9.06 -21.11
CA SER A 361 -11.84 -10.34 -21.63
C SER A 361 -13.32 -10.63 -21.31
N ILE A 362 -13.97 -9.80 -20.50
CA ILE A 362 -15.37 -9.99 -20.10
C ILE A 362 -16.26 -8.79 -20.47
N LYS A 363 -17.49 -9.08 -20.90
CA LYS A 363 -18.51 -8.07 -21.18
C LYS A 363 -19.86 -8.54 -20.67
N HIS A 364 -20.41 -7.80 -19.73
CA HIS A 364 -21.68 -8.17 -19.08
C HIS A 364 -22.48 -6.92 -18.71
N ARG A 365 -23.82 -6.97 -18.82
CA ARG A 365 -24.70 -5.79 -18.61
C ARG A 365 -24.58 -5.21 -17.20
N TYR A 366 -24.33 -6.06 -16.20
CA TYR A 366 -24.22 -5.66 -14.79
C TYR A 366 -22.78 -5.41 -14.32
N LEU A 367 -21.82 -5.35 -15.23
CA LEU A 367 -20.44 -4.97 -14.94
C LEU A 367 -20.10 -3.69 -15.70
N VAL A 368 -19.19 -2.88 -15.16
CA VAL A 368 -18.66 -1.74 -15.91
C VAL A 368 -17.86 -2.24 -17.11
N ASN A 369 -18.09 -1.61 -18.26
CA ASN A 369 -17.51 -2.02 -19.52
C ASN A 369 -16.21 -1.25 -19.78
N LEU A 370 -15.09 -1.97 -19.80
CA LEU A 370 -13.79 -1.42 -20.19
C LEU A 370 -13.71 -1.33 -21.71
N ARG A 371 -13.59 -0.10 -22.23
CA ARG A 371 -13.49 0.18 -23.67
C ARG A 371 -12.08 0.08 -24.19
N GLY A 372 -11.10 0.37 -23.35
CA GLY A 372 -9.72 0.41 -23.78
C GLY A 372 -8.80 0.93 -22.71
N TYR A 373 -7.53 1.09 -23.07
CA TYR A 373 -6.54 1.68 -22.20
C TYR A 373 -5.53 2.51 -22.98
N TYR A 374 -4.97 3.48 -22.28
CA TYR A 374 -3.83 4.25 -22.73
C TYR A 374 -2.63 3.91 -21.85
N ASN A 375 -1.52 3.53 -22.48
CA ASN A 375 -0.28 3.19 -21.81
C ASN A 375 0.87 4.01 -22.39
N SER A 376 1.49 4.82 -21.54
CA SER A 376 2.72 5.55 -21.83
C SER A 376 3.74 5.37 -20.69
N PRO A 377 5.02 5.70 -20.93
CA PRO A 377 6.03 5.67 -19.88
C PRO A 377 5.69 6.54 -18.67
N THR A 378 4.89 7.59 -18.84
CA THR A 378 4.55 8.58 -17.81
C THR A 378 3.13 8.42 -17.25
N SER A 379 2.25 7.65 -17.91
CA SER A 379 0.86 7.55 -17.51
C SER A 379 0.19 6.26 -17.98
N LYS A 380 -0.63 5.68 -17.10
CA LYS A 380 -1.52 4.56 -17.41
C LYS A 380 -2.96 4.98 -17.15
N LEU A 381 -3.83 4.86 -18.16
CA LEU A 381 -5.25 5.18 -18.08
C LEU A 381 -6.10 4.00 -18.53
N LEU A 382 -7.22 3.79 -17.84
CA LEU A 382 -8.27 2.87 -18.25
C LEU A 382 -9.48 3.69 -18.72
N ILE A 383 -10.08 3.29 -19.84
CA ILE A 383 -11.18 3.98 -20.50
C ILE A 383 -12.45 3.15 -20.32
N TYR A 384 -13.44 3.72 -19.65
CA TYR A 384 -14.70 3.08 -19.30
C TYR A 384 -15.89 3.80 -19.95
N ASP A 385 -17.00 3.07 -20.11
CA ASP A 385 -18.31 3.71 -20.33
C ASP A 385 -18.63 4.66 -19.16
N PHE A 386 -19.07 5.88 -19.47
CA PHE A 386 -19.52 6.82 -18.44
C PHE A 386 -20.92 6.44 -17.93
N LEU A 387 -21.07 6.37 -16.61
CA LEU A 387 -22.33 6.05 -15.94
C LEU A 387 -22.84 7.30 -15.21
N ALA A 388 -23.85 7.94 -15.79
CA ALA A 388 -24.34 9.24 -15.34
C ALA A 388 -24.98 9.23 -13.94
N GLY A 389 -25.42 8.05 -13.49
CA GLY A 389 -26.02 7.86 -12.17
C GLY A 389 -25.01 7.84 -11.03
N GLY A 390 -23.70 7.96 -11.28
CA GLY A 390 -22.66 8.07 -10.24
C GLY A 390 -22.51 6.80 -9.40
N SER A 391 -21.89 6.91 -8.23
CA SER A 391 -21.79 5.79 -7.29
C SER A 391 -23.06 5.62 -6.45
N LEU A 392 -23.34 4.38 -6.02
CA LEU A 392 -24.44 4.11 -5.08
C LEU A 392 -24.20 4.80 -3.73
N ASP A 393 -22.94 4.97 -3.32
CA ASP A 393 -22.56 5.69 -2.11
C ASP A 393 -23.05 7.14 -2.13
N GLU A 394 -22.77 7.87 -3.21
CA GLU A 394 -23.28 9.22 -3.46
C GLU A 394 -24.81 9.24 -3.48
N ALA A 395 -25.42 8.26 -4.14
CA ALA A 395 -26.88 8.19 -4.26
C ALA A 395 -27.58 7.94 -2.91
N LEU A 396 -26.92 7.26 -1.96
CA LEU A 396 -27.45 6.98 -0.63
C LEU A 396 -27.20 8.11 0.37
N HIS A 397 -26.08 8.82 0.24
CA HIS A 397 -25.59 9.72 1.30
C HIS A 397 -25.48 11.19 0.90
N GLU A 398 -25.30 11.50 -0.38
CA GLU A 398 -25.02 12.86 -0.84
C GLU A 398 -26.18 13.49 -1.62
N ARG A 399 -27.07 12.68 -2.21
CA ARG A 399 -28.24 13.18 -2.95
C ARG A 399 -29.39 13.55 -2.03
N SER A 400 -30.08 14.65 -2.39
CA SER A 400 -31.31 15.08 -1.72
C SER A 400 -32.50 14.18 -2.02
N GLU A 401 -32.54 13.60 -3.23
CA GLU A 401 -33.57 12.63 -3.64
C GLU A 401 -33.17 11.24 -3.16
N GLN A 402 -33.98 10.68 -2.27
CA GLN A 402 -33.76 9.34 -1.76
C GLN A 402 -34.24 8.30 -2.77
N LEU A 403 -33.43 7.25 -2.96
CA LEU A 403 -33.85 6.07 -3.71
C LEU A 403 -35.06 5.43 -3.03
N ASP A 404 -36.14 5.24 -3.79
CA ASP A 404 -37.30 4.48 -3.33
C ASP A 404 -36.98 2.98 -3.24
N TRP A 405 -37.93 2.21 -2.73
CA TRP A 405 -37.70 0.78 -2.51
C TRP A 405 -37.54 0.00 -3.81
N GLU A 406 -38.27 0.36 -4.86
CA GLU A 406 -38.20 -0.32 -6.16
C GLU A 406 -36.83 -0.12 -6.81
N ALA A 407 -36.31 1.12 -6.81
CA ALA A 407 -34.98 1.43 -7.28
C ALA A 407 -33.90 0.67 -6.49
N ARG A 408 -34.01 0.63 -5.15
CA ARG A 408 -33.08 -0.15 -4.30
C ARG A 408 -33.11 -1.63 -4.64
N LEU A 409 -34.29 -2.22 -4.84
CA LEU A 409 -34.41 -3.63 -5.19
C LEU A 409 -33.78 -3.91 -6.55
N ASN A 410 -34.00 -3.06 -7.55
CA ASN A 410 -33.38 -3.17 -8.87
C ASN A 410 -31.85 -3.09 -8.79
N ILE A 411 -31.32 -2.19 -7.96
CA ILE A 411 -29.88 -2.06 -7.72
C ILE A 411 -29.30 -3.32 -7.07
N ILE A 412 -29.95 -3.85 -6.02
CA ILE A 412 -29.56 -5.10 -5.35
C ILE A 412 -29.54 -6.25 -6.35
N MET A 413 -30.59 -6.39 -7.14
CA MET A 413 -30.69 -7.43 -8.17
C MET A 413 -29.60 -7.29 -9.24
N GLY A 414 -29.29 -6.07 -9.69
CA GLY A 414 -28.24 -5.83 -10.68
C GLY A 414 -26.86 -6.21 -10.14
N ALA A 415 -26.51 -5.74 -8.94
CA ALA A 415 -25.25 -6.09 -8.28
C ALA A 415 -25.12 -7.60 -8.05
N ALA A 416 -26.18 -8.25 -7.57
CA ALA A 416 -26.20 -9.69 -7.35
C ALA A 416 -26.03 -10.50 -8.65
N LYS A 417 -26.68 -10.08 -9.75
CA LYS A 417 -26.48 -10.71 -11.08
C LYS A 417 -25.06 -10.51 -11.61
N GLY A 418 -24.48 -9.33 -11.40
CA GLY A 418 -23.07 -9.06 -11.74
C GLY A 418 -22.12 -10.01 -11.00
N LEU A 419 -22.31 -10.17 -9.69
CA LEU A 419 -21.52 -11.08 -8.87
C LEU A 419 -21.74 -12.55 -9.22
N ALA A 420 -22.98 -12.96 -9.47
CA ALA A 420 -23.30 -14.33 -9.87
C ALA A 420 -22.58 -14.71 -11.17
N TYR A 421 -22.58 -13.82 -12.16
CA TYR A 421 -21.83 -14.01 -13.41
C TYR A 421 -20.33 -14.24 -13.13
N LEU A 422 -19.71 -13.39 -12.30
CA LEU A 422 -18.29 -13.52 -11.95
C LEU A 422 -17.95 -14.84 -11.23
N HIS A 423 -18.85 -15.32 -10.38
CA HIS A 423 -18.60 -16.50 -9.53
C HIS A 423 -19.02 -17.83 -10.18
N HIS A 424 -19.92 -17.82 -11.15
CA HIS A 424 -20.54 -19.04 -11.68
C HIS A 424 -20.43 -19.18 -13.20
N ASP A 425 -20.35 -18.07 -13.94
CA ASP A 425 -20.35 -18.10 -15.41
C ASP A 425 -18.94 -17.82 -16.00
N CYS A 426 -18.05 -17.20 -15.22
CA CYS A 426 -16.64 -17.05 -15.59
C CYS A 426 -15.83 -18.29 -15.20
N SER A 427 -14.94 -18.73 -16.10
CA SER A 427 -13.94 -19.78 -15.87
C SER A 427 -12.56 -19.27 -16.34
N PRO A 428 -11.57 -19.14 -15.45
CA PRO A 428 -11.66 -19.35 -14.00
C PRO A 428 -12.58 -18.32 -13.30
N ARG A 429 -13.15 -18.70 -12.16
CA ARG A 429 -14.04 -17.83 -11.36
C ARG A 429 -13.32 -16.57 -10.90
N ILE A 430 -14.06 -15.48 -10.78
CA ILE A 430 -13.49 -14.16 -10.47
C ILE A 430 -14.00 -13.69 -9.12
N ILE A 431 -13.13 -13.63 -8.11
CA ILE A 431 -13.46 -13.06 -6.80
C ILE A 431 -13.14 -11.56 -6.82
N HIS A 432 -14.15 -10.71 -6.68
CA HIS A 432 -13.97 -9.24 -6.78
C HIS A 432 -13.16 -8.63 -5.63
N ARG A 433 -13.35 -9.13 -4.39
CA ARG A 433 -12.63 -8.74 -3.15
C ARG A 433 -12.81 -7.30 -2.65
N ASP A 434 -13.57 -6.44 -3.33
CA ASP A 434 -13.83 -5.06 -2.87
C ASP A 434 -15.24 -4.57 -3.23
N ILE A 435 -16.24 -5.38 -2.88
CA ILE A 435 -17.65 -5.01 -3.08
C ILE A 435 -18.09 -4.07 -1.96
N LYS A 436 -18.53 -2.87 -2.34
CA LYS A 436 -19.02 -1.79 -1.47
C LYS A 436 -19.86 -0.80 -2.26
N SER A 437 -20.61 0.07 -1.57
CA SER A 437 -21.47 1.10 -2.19
C SER A 437 -20.74 1.97 -3.21
N SER A 438 -19.49 2.37 -2.94
CA SER A 438 -18.72 3.23 -3.85
C SER A 438 -18.23 2.52 -5.11
N ASN A 439 -18.23 1.18 -5.12
CA ASN A 439 -17.85 0.36 -6.28
C ASN A 439 -19.07 -0.18 -7.06
N ILE A 440 -20.29 0.19 -6.67
CA ILE A 440 -21.50 -0.04 -7.46
C ILE A 440 -21.87 1.28 -8.14
N LEU A 441 -21.72 1.32 -9.47
CA LEU A 441 -22.07 2.49 -10.26
C LEU A 441 -23.47 2.34 -10.85
N LEU A 442 -24.16 3.46 -11.03
CA LEU A 442 -25.52 3.51 -11.55
C LEU A 442 -25.53 4.18 -12.93
N ASP A 443 -26.22 3.59 -13.89
CA ASP A 443 -26.48 4.27 -15.16
C ASP A 443 -27.65 5.27 -15.06
N SER A 444 -28.05 5.85 -16.20
CA SER A 444 -29.14 6.83 -16.25
C SER A 444 -30.51 6.26 -15.84
N ASN A 445 -30.67 4.93 -15.86
CA ASN A 445 -31.89 4.24 -15.47
C ASN A 445 -31.80 3.70 -14.04
N LEU A 446 -30.78 4.08 -13.28
CA LEU A 446 -30.46 3.55 -11.95
C LEU A 446 -30.19 2.03 -11.95
N GLU A 447 -29.79 1.46 -13.10
CA GLU A 447 -29.33 0.07 -13.14
C GLU A 447 -27.90 -0.03 -12.61
N ALA A 448 -27.67 -1.00 -11.72
CA ALA A 448 -26.39 -1.20 -11.07
C ALA A 448 -25.37 -1.92 -11.96
N ARG A 449 -24.13 -1.42 -11.91
CA ARG A 449 -22.96 -2.04 -12.53
C ARG A 449 -21.81 -2.12 -11.55
N VAL A 450 -21.29 -3.34 -11.36
CA VAL A 450 -20.13 -3.59 -10.49
C VAL A 450 -18.87 -3.04 -11.16
N SER A 451 -18.06 -2.32 -10.39
CA SER A 451 -16.87 -1.59 -10.85
C SER A 451 -15.66 -1.81 -9.93
N ASP A 452 -14.49 -1.35 -10.38
CA ASP A 452 -13.22 -1.38 -9.62
C ASP A 452 -12.66 -2.78 -9.34
N PHE A 453 -12.14 -3.40 -10.40
CA PHE A 453 -11.60 -4.77 -10.36
C PHE A 453 -10.11 -4.82 -9.98
N GLY A 454 -9.52 -3.71 -9.52
CA GLY A 454 -8.09 -3.64 -9.18
C GLY A 454 -7.66 -4.70 -8.15
N LEU A 455 -8.55 -5.07 -7.22
CA LEU A 455 -8.28 -6.06 -6.19
C LEU A 455 -8.73 -7.49 -6.54
N ALA A 456 -9.39 -7.69 -7.68
CA ALA A 456 -9.99 -8.96 -8.01
C ALA A 456 -8.95 -10.06 -8.29
N LYS A 457 -9.36 -11.32 -8.14
CA LYS A 457 -8.51 -12.51 -8.26
C LYS A 457 -9.21 -13.61 -9.05
N LEU A 458 -8.43 -14.40 -9.79
CA LEU A 458 -8.92 -15.65 -10.39
C LEU A 458 -8.83 -16.76 -9.34
N LEU A 459 -9.87 -17.58 -9.30
CA LEU A 459 -9.95 -18.81 -8.54
C LEU A 459 -10.25 -19.93 -9.53
N GLU A 460 -9.35 -20.92 -9.60
CA GLU A 460 -9.54 -22.11 -10.44
C GLU A 460 -10.83 -22.84 -10.05
N ASP A 461 -11.50 -23.48 -11.01
CA ASP A 461 -12.83 -24.05 -10.81
C ASP A 461 -12.86 -25.20 -9.78
N GLU A 462 -11.74 -25.91 -9.64
CA GLU A 462 -11.58 -27.03 -8.69
C GLU A 462 -11.27 -26.57 -7.25
N GLU A 463 -10.82 -25.33 -7.07
CA GLU A 463 -10.37 -24.81 -5.78
C GLU A 463 -11.52 -24.24 -4.94
N SER A 464 -11.53 -24.49 -3.64
CA SER A 464 -12.57 -23.91 -2.75
C SER A 464 -12.24 -22.50 -2.29
N HIS A 465 -10.95 -22.14 -2.31
CA HIS A 465 -10.44 -20.86 -1.83
C HIS A 465 -9.10 -20.55 -2.50
N ILE A 466 -8.67 -19.29 -2.41
CA ILE A 466 -7.34 -18.86 -2.82
C ILE A 466 -6.64 -18.22 -1.62
N THR A 467 -5.47 -18.73 -1.25
CA THR A 467 -4.64 -18.07 -0.23
C THR A 467 -4.02 -16.82 -0.84
N THR A 468 -4.52 -15.66 -0.42
CA THR A 468 -4.08 -14.34 -0.88
C THR A 468 -3.99 -13.40 0.32
N ILE A 469 -3.31 -12.26 0.16
CA ILE A 469 -3.36 -11.17 1.15
C ILE A 469 -4.81 -10.79 1.46
N VAL A 470 -5.09 -10.38 2.69
CA VAL A 470 -6.39 -9.75 2.99
C VAL A 470 -6.43 -8.43 2.22
N ALA A 471 -7.40 -8.27 1.34
CA ALA A 471 -7.64 -7.01 0.65
C ALA A 471 -9.12 -6.80 0.45
N GLY A 472 -9.52 -5.53 0.52
CA GLY A 472 -10.91 -5.10 0.52
C GLY A 472 -11.10 -3.98 1.52
N THR A 473 -12.31 -3.45 1.57
CA THR A 473 -12.64 -2.32 2.44
C THR A 473 -13.10 -2.80 3.82
N PHE A 474 -12.53 -2.21 4.88
CA PHE A 474 -12.91 -2.51 6.26
C PHE A 474 -14.42 -2.28 6.46
N GLY A 475 -15.09 -3.21 7.16
CA GLY A 475 -16.55 -3.23 7.31
C GLY A 475 -17.29 -3.98 6.20
N TYR A 476 -16.64 -4.27 5.07
CA TYR A 476 -17.17 -5.12 3.98
C TYR A 476 -16.44 -6.47 3.87
N LEU A 477 -15.30 -6.63 4.54
CA LEU A 477 -14.55 -7.88 4.60
C LEU A 477 -15.34 -8.95 5.35
N ALA A 478 -15.39 -10.15 4.79
CA ALA A 478 -15.98 -11.29 5.46
C ALA A 478 -15.05 -11.77 6.60
N PRO A 479 -15.59 -12.23 7.74
CA PRO A 479 -14.80 -12.60 8.91
C PRO A 479 -13.83 -13.78 8.68
N GLU A 480 -14.09 -14.60 7.67
CA GLU A 480 -13.26 -15.73 7.25
C GLU A 480 -12.07 -15.35 6.35
N CYS A 481 -12.00 -14.09 5.89
CA CYS A 481 -10.98 -13.60 4.97
C CYS A 481 -9.60 -13.36 5.60
#